data_AF-A0A1V4QPY8-F1
#
_entry.id   AF-A0A1V4QPY8-F1
#
_cell.length_a   1.000
_cell.length_b   1.000
_cell.length_c   1.000
_cell.angle_alpha   90.00
_cell.angle_beta   90.00
_cell.angle_gamma   90.00
#
_symmetry.space_group_name_H-M   'P 1'
#
loop_
_entity.id
_entity.type
_entity.pdbx_description
1 polymer ?
#
loop_
_entity_poly.entity_id
_entity_poly.type
_entity_poly.pdbx_seq_one_letter_code
_entity_poly.pdbx_strand_id
1 'polypeptide(L)'
;MLGLNLLFRLGRWLLAEPLEDSGLMPKGYYRSQALAALEEDDFPESLRYLKLAGPPERDAVRLLGQLIILRLRLLKEQHQQRCQAVAELLQQGKLSSSSDCTQELLAEEQKAVALLGRYEQEALKYLG
;
A
#
# COMPACT_ATOMS: atom_id res chain seq x y z
N MET A 1 -6.59 -3.50 -13.88
CA MET A 1 -5.15 -3.10 -13.86
C MET A 1 -4.35 -4.03 -12.94
N LEU A 2 -4.40 -5.36 -13.15
CA LEU A 2 -3.74 -6.34 -12.24
C LEU A 2 -2.48 -7.01 -12.85
N GLY A 3 -2.26 -6.87 -14.16
CA GLY A 3 -1.17 -7.56 -14.87
C GLY A 3 0.17 -6.82 -14.91
N LEU A 4 0.17 -5.48 -14.82
CA LEU A 4 1.40 -4.68 -14.88
C LEU A 4 2.21 -4.74 -13.57
N ASN A 5 1.53 -4.76 -12.42
CA ASN A 5 2.19 -4.85 -11.10
C ASN A 5 2.92 -6.19 -10.89
N LEU A 6 2.53 -7.27 -11.58
CA LEU A 6 3.18 -8.58 -11.45
C LEU A 6 4.49 -8.66 -12.25
N LEU A 7 4.52 -8.06 -13.44
CA LEU A 7 5.70 -8.03 -14.31
C LEU A 7 6.84 -7.18 -13.73
N PHE A 8 6.51 -6.05 -13.10
CA PHE A 8 7.50 -5.22 -12.41
C PHE A 8 8.01 -5.85 -11.12
N ARG A 9 7.17 -6.59 -10.37
CA ARG A 9 7.61 -7.39 -9.21
C ARG A 9 8.67 -8.43 -9.58
N LEU A 10 8.51 -9.11 -10.72
CA LEU A 10 9.50 -10.04 -11.25
C LEU A 10 10.79 -9.32 -11.69
N GLY A 11 10.67 -8.16 -12.34
CA GLY A 11 11.81 -7.34 -12.74
C GLY A 11 12.64 -6.84 -11.56
N ARG A 12 11.99 -6.45 -10.45
CA ARG A 12 12.66 -5.98 -9.23
C ARG A 12 13.30 -7.12 -8.44
N TRP A 13 12.64 -8.26 -8.31
CA TRP A 13 13.22 -9.44 -7.65
C TRP A 13 14.52 -9.90 -8.36
N LEU A 14 14.55 -9.84 -9.69
CA LEU A 14 15.71 -10.23 -10.49
C LEU A 14 16.91 -9.24 -10.39
N LEU A 15 16.66 -7.98 -10.03
CA LEU A 15 17.69 -6.91 -10.02
C LEU A 15 18.12 -6.49 -8.60
N ALA A 16 17.32 -6.74 -7.57
CA ALA A 16 17.55 -6.26 -6.22
C ALA A 16 18.39 -7.21 -5.33
N GLU A 17 18.42 -8.51 -5.65
CA GLU A 17 19.00 -9.52 -4.76
C GLU A 17 20.51 -9.41 -4.46
N PRO A 18 21.41 -8.98 -5.38
CA PRO A 18 22.85 -8.98 -5.05
C PRO A 18 23.38 -7.70 -4.39
N LEU A 19 22.60 -6.63 -4.23
CA LEU A 19 23.12 -5.32 -3.77
C LEU A 19 22.49 -4.77 -2.48
N GLU A 20 21.28 -5.21 -2.11
CA GLU A 20 20.57 -4.69 -0.93
C GLU A 20 21.13 -5.19 0.42
N ASP A 21 21.78 -6.36 0.44
CA ASP A 21 22.28 -7.01 1.67
C ASP A 21 23.44 -6.30 2.36
N SER A 22 24.00 -5.25 1.74
CA SER A 22 25.13 -4.50 2.30
C SER A 22 24.72 -3.33 3.20
N GLY A 23 23.46 -2.85 3.12
CA GLY A 23 23.01 -1.64 3.85
C GLY A 23 23.81 -0.37 3.50
N LEU A 24 24.63 -0.40 2.45
CA LEU A 24 25.70 0.56 2.17
C LEU A 24 25.32 1.53 1.03
N MET A 25 24.06 1.53 0.59
CA MET A 25 23.59 2.44 -0.44
C MET A 25 23.39 3.86 0.12
N PRO A 26 23.61 4.91 -0.69
CA PRO A 26 23.38 6.29 -0.27
C PRO A 26 21.94 6.47 0.22
N LYS A 27 21.73 7.25 1.29
CA LYS A 27 20.39 7.49 1.87
C LYS A 27 19.36 8.06 0.87
N GLY A 28 19.82 8.68 -0.23
CA GLY A 28 18.96 9.10 -1.34
C GLY A 28 18.37 7.94 -2.14
N TYR A 29 19.10 6.85 -2.28
CA TYR A 29 18.66 5.63 -2.98
C TYR A 29 17.45 4.99 -2.31
N TYR A 30 17.48 4.82 -0.99
CA TYR A 30 16.36 4.26 -0.25
C TYR A 30 15.11 5.15 -0.31
N ARG A 31 15.27 6.48 -0.40
CA ARG A 31 14.13 7.40 -0.60
C ARG A 31 13.51 7.25 -1.97
N SER A 32 14.33 7.16 -3.03
CA SER A 32 13.82 6.93 -4.38
C SER A 32 13.13 5.57 -4.50
N GLN A 33 13.66 4.54 -3.83
CA GLN A 33 13.03 3.21 -3.83
C GLN A 33 11.72 3.19 -3.05
N ALA A 34 11.65 3.90 -1.92
CA ALA A 34 10.40 4.05 -1.18
C ALA A 34 9.32 4.76 -2.00
N LEU A 35 9.71 5.78 -2.80
CA LEU A 35 8.80 6.47 -3.72
C LEU A 35 8.37 5.56 -4.88
N ALA A 36 9.30 4.85 -5.51
CA ALA A 36 8.97 3.92 -6.59
C ALA A 36 8.02 2.82 -6.11
N ALA A 37 8.28 2.23 -4.94
CA ALA A 37 7.37 1.26 -4.33
C ALA A 37 6.00 1.89 -4.00
N LEU A 38 5.96 3.17 -3.59
CA LEU A 38 4.70 3.87 -3.34
C LEU A 38 3.89 4.12 -4.61
N GLU A 39 4.54 4.46 -5.72
CA GLU A 39 3.89 4.62 -7.02
C GLU A 39 3.25 3.32 -7.52
N GLU A 40 3.83 2.17 -7.17
CA GLU A 40 3.30 0.83 -7.45
C GLU A 40 2.24 0.34 -6.45
N ASP A 41 1.89 1.16 -5.45
CA ASP A 41 1.05 0.78 -4.31
C ASP A 41 1.61 -0.43 -3.50
N ASP A 42 2.95 -0.65 -3.54
CA ASP A 42 3.67 -1.64 -2.73
C ASP A 42 4.05 -1.05 -1.36
N PHE A 43 3.05 -0.93 -0.50
CA PHE A 43 3.20 -0.36 0.85
C PHE A 43 4.20 -1.10 1.75
N PRO A 44 4.28 -2.44 1.77
CA PRO A 44 5.31 -3.15 2.54
C PRO A 44 6.72 -2.71 2.18
N GLU A 45 7.04 -2.67 0.89
CA GLU A 45 8.36 -2.30 0.40
C GLU A 45 8.63 -0.80 0.58
N SER A 46 7.62 0.04 0.35
CA SER A 46 7.72 1.47 0.61
C SER A 46 8.07 1.75 2.08
N LEU A 47 7.43 1.05 3.02
CA LEU A 47 7.73 1.15 4.45
C LEU A 47 9.09 0.56 4.82
N ARG A 48 9.50 -0.54 4.18
CA ARG A 48 10.85 -1.13 4.37
C ARG A 48 11.92 -0.13 3.98
N TYR A 49 11.84 0.45 2.79
CA TYR A 49 12.80 1.44 2.31
C TYR A 49 12.73 2.76 3.08
N LEU A 50 11.55 3.18 3.57
CA LEU A 50 11.41 4.34 4.45
C LEU A 50 12.26 4.18 5.72
N LYS A 51 12.21 3.01 6.36
CA LYS A 51 13.02 2.69 7.55
C LYS A 51 14.53 2.70 7.25
N LEU A 52 14.92 2.23 6.07
CA LEU A 52 16.32 2.22 5.61
C LEU A 52 16.83 3.63 5.22
N ALA A 53 15.93 4.53 4.80
CA ALA A 53 16.28 5.91 4.41
C ALA A 53 16.79 6.79 5.58
N GLY A 54 16.59 6.34 6.83
CA GLY A 54 17.04 7.00 8.06
C GLY A 54 15.91 7.71 8.81
N PRO A 55 16.19 8.35 9.95
CA PRO A 55 15.18 8.75 10.94
C PRO A 55 14.17 9.80 10.43
N PRO A 56 12.95 9.83 11.02
CA PRO A 56 11.85 10.73 10.64
C PRO A 56 12.07 12.20 10.98
N GLU A 57 13.17 12.54 11.67
CA GLU A 57 13.58 13.91 11.99
C GLU A 57 14.10 14.66 10.77
N ARG A 58 14.49 13.94 9.72
CA ARG A 58 14.91 14.54 8.45
C ARG A 58 13.68 14.91 7.64
N ASP A 59 13.55 16.18 7.27
CA ASP A 59 12.38 16.70 6.54
C ASP A 59 11.98 15.84 5.34
N ALA A 60 12.95 15.44 4.51
CA ALA A 60 12.69 14.59 3.35
C ALA A 60 12.13 13.19 3.70
N VAL A 61 12.56 12.59 4.82
CA VAL A 61 12.03 11.29 5.29
C VAL A 61 10.66 11.48 5.91
N ARG A 62 10.48 12.56 6.68
CA ARG A 62 9.19 12.90 7.27
C ARG A 62 8.12 13.10 6.19
N LEU A 63 8.43 13.89 5.17
CA LEU A 63 7.55 14.15 4.03
C LEU A 63 7.19 12.86 3.31
N LEU A 64 8.17 11.98 3.09
CA LEU A 64 7.93 10.67 2.48
C LEU A 64 7.00 9.80 3.33
N GLY A 65 7.21 9.73 4.65
CA GLY A 65 6.30 9.00 5.54
C GLY A 65 4.88 9.58 5.53
N GLN A 66 4.75 10.92 5.50
CA GLN A 66 3.44 11.59 5.38
C GLN A 66 2.76 11.29 4.04
N LEU A 67 3.52 11.23 2.94
CA LEU A 67 3.00 10.87 1.63
C LEU A 67 2.47 9.43 1.61
N ILE A 68 3.20 8.49 2.21
CA ILE A 68 2.77 7.09 2.35
C ILE A 68 1.46 7.02 3.15
N ILE A 69 1.36 7.72 4.28
CA ILE A 69 0.12 7.78 5.08
C ILE A 69 -1.04 8.37 4.26
N LEU A 70 -0.81 9.47 3.55
CA LEU A 70 -1.84 10.10 2.73
C LEU A 70 -2.36 9.13 1.67
N ARG A 71 -1.46 8.45 0.97
CA ARG A 71 -1.82 7.45 -0.05
C ARG A 71 -2.63 6.29 0.54
N LEU A 72 -2.19 5.76 1.69
CA LEU A 72 -2.90 4.69 2.41
C LEU A 72 -4.33 5.13 2.80
N ARG A 73 -4.49 6.35 3.31
CA ARG A 73 -5.80 6.90 3.68
C ARG A 73 -6.70 7.07 2.47
N LEU A 74 -6.18 7.60 1.37
CA LEU A 74 -6.95 7.78 0.13
C LEU A 74 -7.46 6.44 -0.41
N LEU A 75 -6.59 5.42 -0.48
CA LEU A 75 -7.02 4.09 -0.92
C LEU A 75 -8.02 3.45 0.03
N LYS A 76 -7.79 3.56 1.34
CA LYS A 76 -8.71 3.06 2.36
C LYS A 76 -10.10 3.68 2.21
N GLU A 77 -10.18 4.99 1.99
CA GLU A 77 -11.44 5.69 1.75
C GLU A 77 -12.13 5.19 0.47
N GLN A 78 -11.36 4.98 -0.61
CA GLN A 78 -11.90 4.42 -1.86
C GLN A 78 -12.48 3.01 -1.66
N HIS A 79 -11.77 2.14 -0.94
CA HIS A 79 -12.26 0.80 -0.62
C HIS A 79 -13.50 0.85 0.29
N GLN A 80 -13.57 1.77 1.24
CA GLN A 80 -14.74 1.98 2.10
C GLN A 80 -15.96 2.45 1.30
N GLN A 81 -15.79 3.39 0.37
CA GLN A 81 -16.86 3.85 -0.53
C GLN A 81 -17.38 2.70 -1.42
N ARG A 82 -16.48 1.85 -1.93
CA ARG A 82 -16.88 0.65 -2.68
C ARG A 82 -17.68 -0.33 -1.81
N CYS A 83 -17.24 -0.58 -0.58
CA CYS A 83 -17.98 -1.41 0.37
C CYS A 83 -19.41 -0.87 0.61
N GLN A 84 -19.54 0.45 0.80
CA GLN A 84 -20.84 1.10 0.99
C GLN A 84 -21.73 0.94 -0.23
N ALA A 85 -21.22 1.25 -1.44
CA ALA A 85 -21.97 1.12 -2.67
C ALA A 85 -22.44 -0.33 -2.92
N VAL A 86 -21.58 -1.33 -2.67
CA VAL A 86 -21.94 -2.75 -2.81
C VAL A 86 -23.00 -3.15 -1.77
N ALA A 87 -22.86 -2.69 -0.52
CA ALA A 87 -23.84 -2.95 0.54
C ALA A 87 -25.21 -2.33 0.22
N GLU A 88 -25.24 -1.11 -0.32
CA GLU A 88 -26.48 -0.44 -0.75
C GLU A 88 -27.17 -1.20 -1.89
N LEU A 89 -26.40 -1.69 -2.88
CA LEU A 89 -26.94 -2.48 -3.99
C LEU A 89 -27.52 -3.82 -3.53
N LEU A 90 -26.90 -4.44 -2.51
CA LEU A 90 -27.42 -5.65 -1.86
C LEU A 90 -28.73 -5.36 -1.11
N GLN A 91 -28.79 -4.26 -0.35
CA GLN A 91 -30.00 -3.86 0.38
C GLN A 91 -31.18 -3.53 -0.56
N GLN A 92 -30.90 -2.95 -1.74
CA GLN A 92 -31.91 -2.65 -2.75
C GLN A 92 -32.42 -3.89 -3.52
N GLY A 93 -31.91 -5.09 -3.22
CA GLY A 93 -32.36 -6.34 -3.86
C GLY A 93 -32.05 -6.43 -5.36
N LYS A 94 -31.23 -5.52 -5.90
CA LYS A 94 -30.86 -5.48 -7.32
C LYS A 94 -29.86 -6.58 -7.72
N LEU A 95 -29.19 -7.20 -6.75
CA LEU A 95 -28.20 -8.26 -6.91
C LEU A 95 -28.70 -9.59 -6.31
N SER A 96 -29.91 -10.01 -6.66
CA SER A 96 -30.53 -11.24 -6.14
C SER A 96 -30.02 -12.54 -6.80
N SER A 97 -29.26 -12.46 -7.89
CA SER A 97 -28.75 -13.62 -8.64
C SER A 97 -27.29 -13.99 -8.37
N SER A 98 -26.56 -13.24 -7.53
CA SER A 98 -25.13 -13.47 -7.25
C SER A 98 -24.73 -13.04 -5.83
N SER A 99 -25.56 -13.34 -4.83
CA SER A 99 -25.31 -12.95 -3.43
C SER A 99 -23.94 -13.42 -2.95
N ASP A 100 -23.53 -14.62 -3.36
CA ASP A 100 -22.30 -15.26 -2.85
C ASP A 100 -21.06 -14.55 -3.41
N CYS A 101 -21.01 -14.30 -4.72
CA CYS A 101 -19.93 -13.54 -5.37
C CYS A 101 -19.84 -12.09 -4.82
N THR A 102 -21.00 -11.48 -4.54
CA THR A 102 -21.05 -10.11 -3.99
C THR A 102 -20.60 -10.07 -2.53
N GLN A 103 -20.91 -11.10 -1.74
CA GLN A 103 -20.44 -11.24 -0.36
C GLN A 103 -18.94 -11.54 -0.31
N GLU A 104 -18.43 -12.37 -1.21
CA GLU A 104 -16.99 -12.63 -1.37
C GLU A 104 -16.23 -11.34 -1.71
N LEU A 105 -16.72 -10.57 -2.68
CA LEU A 105 -16.15 -9.27 -3.04
C LEU A 105 -16.11 -8.32 -1.84
N LEU A 106 -17.22 -8.24 -1.09
CA LEU A 106 -17.29 -7.38 0.09
C LEU A 106 -16.32 -7.83 1.18
N ALA A 107 -16.14 -9.14 1.38
CA ALA A 107 -15.17 -9.69 2.31
C ALA A 107 -13.72 -9.40 1.88
N GLU A 108 -13.41 -9.46 0.58
CA GLU A 108 -12.09 -9.08 0.05
C GLU A 108 -11.79 -7.60 0.24
N GLU A 109 -12.75 -6.73 -0.06
CA GLU A 109 -12.65 -5.28 0.12
C GLU A 109 -12.44 -4.92 1.61
N GLN A 110 -13.15 -5.59 2.53
CA GLN A 110 -12.93 -5.41 3.97
C GLN A 110 -11.53 -5.88 4.42
N LYS A 111 -11.04 -7.00 3.88
CA LYS A 111 -9.66 -7.46 4.15
C LYS A 111 -8.63 -6.44 3.67
N ALA A 112 -8.85 -5.84 2.49
CA ALA A 112 -7.99 -4.79 1.97
C ALA A 112 -7.97 -3.56 2.89
N VAL A 113 -9.13 -3.08 3.34
CA VAL A 113 -9.24 -1.97 4.31
C VAL A 113 -8.49 -2.27 5.61
N ALA A 114 -8.64 -3.49 6.15
CA ALA A 114 -7.94 -3.90 7.36
C ALA A 114 -6.42 -3.92 7.18
N LEU A 115 -5.95 -4.39 6.03
CA LEU A 115 -4.53 -4.48 5.68
C LEU A 115 -3.92 -3.08 5.48
N LEU A 116 -4.60 -2.20 4.75
CA LEU A 116 -4.19 -0.79 4.60
C LEU A 116 -4.14 -0.07 5.96
N GLY A 117 -5.10 -0.35 6.84
CA GLY A 117 -5.12 0.20 8.21
C GLY A 117 -3.91 -0.24 9.05
N ARG A 118 -3.39 -1.46 8.86
CA ARG A 118 -2.17 -1.93 9.55
C ARG A 118 -0.95 -1.16 9.07
N TYR A 119 -0.79 -0.97 7.77
CA TYR A 119 0.32 -0.18 7.22
C TYR A 119 0.23 1.29 7.60
N GLU A 120 -0.98 1.84 7.70
CA GLU A 120 -1.20 3.22 8.19
C GLU A 120 -0.67 3.36 9.62
N GLN A 121 -1.02 2.42 10.51
CA GLN A 121 -0.54 2.41 11.89
C GLN A 121 0.98 2.24 11.97
N GLU A 122 1.56 1.42 11.11
CA GLU A 122 3.00 1.22 11.05
C GLU A 122 3.74 2.50 10.60
N ALA A 123 3.22 3.17 9.58
CA ALA A 123 3.74 4.45 9.10
C ALA A 123 3.61 5.55 10.17
N LEU A 124 2.49 5.60 10.89
CA LEU A 124 2.29 6.55 11.99
C LEU A 124 3.27 6.30 13.14
N LYS A 125 3.41 5.04 13.58
CA LYS A 125 4.39 4.65 14.61
C LYS A 125 5.82 5.02 14.22
N TYR A 126 6.14 4.96 12.93
CA TYR A 126 7.44 5.34 12.42
C TYR A 126 7.71 6.84 12.53
N LEU A 127 6.69 7.68 12.32
CA LEU A 127 6.84 9.14 12.37
C LEU A 127 6.87 9.73 13.78
N GLY A 128 6.43 8.98 14.80
CA GLY A 128 6.39 9.41 16.20
C GLY A 128 4.97 9.77 16.65
#